data_AF-A0A954XSQ9-F1
#
_entry.id   AF-A0A954XSQ9-F1
#
_cell.length_a   1.000
_cell.length_b   1.000
_cell.length_c   1.000
_cell.angle_alpha   90.00
_cell.angle_beta   90.00
_cell.angle_gamma   90.00
#
_symmetry.space_group_name_H-M   'P 1'
#
loop_
_entity.id
_entity.type
_entity.pdbx_description
1 polymer ?
#
loop_
_entity_poly.entity_id
_entity_poly.type
_entity_poly.pdbx_seq_one_letter_code
_entity_poly.pdbx_strand_id
1 'polypeptide(L)'
;MDEVEQRQDEHELSMASLAWLEVLLSALRSAANLPAGAFPDFERRLQQRLLQSWRDHFREDAMVVGPAHEGAARDLIGAIEEAVHGIAGRLNNEWRRGRVDTDFGADRGGQVWTIGAVTFSCEQYPILRGAIELRKTEPIAVGMPEVVVEFLVTVPGTRDKITRENHGHWGYHYHYLDSKDRRSDTLLTFDQKSSNLVTPTLCWERHAEADGFKARAGKWGREKRESVFSVCHPDTSRFGLSNFKRPGSDAQIVWPLAIAVPPKPEP
;
A
#
# COMPACT_ATOMS: atom_id res chain seq x y z
N MET A 1 -42.77 -5.36 30.50
CA MET A 1 -41.41 -5.85 30.83
C MET A 1 -41.01 -6.54 29.57
N ASP A 2 -40.63 -5.71 28.61
CA ASP A 2 -40.78 -5.99 27.19
C ASP A 2 -39.42 -6.37 26.61
N GLU A 3 -39.49 -7.28 25.64
CA GLU A 3 -38.41 -7.98 24.94
C GLU A 3 -37.09 -7.20 24.87
N VAL A 4 -36.12 -7.62 25.68
CA VAL A 4 -34.70 -7.39 25.40
C VAL A 4 -34.35 -8.33 24.25
N GLU A 5 -34.63 -7.84 23.04
CA GLU A 5 -34.31 -8.49 21.79
C GLU A 5 -32.81 -8.78 21.74
N GLN A 6 -32.51 -10.07 21.63
CA GLN A 6 -31.19 -10.67 21.76
C GLN A 6 -30.36 -10.36 20.50
N ARG A 7 -29.82 -9.14 20.37
CA ARG A 7 -28.78 -8.80 19.39
C ARG A 7 -27.42 -9.31 19.87
N GLN A 8 -27.21 -10.61 19.75
CA GLN A 8 -25.91 -11.24 19.96
C GLN A 8 -25.18 -11.38 18.61
N ASP A 9 -23.89 -11.07 18.61
CA ASP A 9 -22.89 -11.44 17.60
C ASP A 9 -22.83 -10.64 16.30
N GLU A 10 -22.91 -9.32 16.42
CA GLU A 10 -22.84 -8.41 15.29
C GLU A 10 -21.46 -7.73 15.25
N HIS A 11 -20.58 -8.18 14.36
CA HIS A 11 -19.16 -7.84 14.33
C HIS A 11 -18.83 -6.75 13.31
N GLU A 12 -18.94 -5.46 13.67
CA GLU A 12 -18.68 -4.35 12.74
C GLU A 12 -17.26 -4.36 12.12
N LEU A 13 -17.20 -4.46 10.80
CA LEU A 13 -16.02 -4.33 9.94
C LEU A 13 -16.42 -3.50 8.72
N SER A 14 -15.84 -2.31 8.58
CA SER A 14 -16.30 -1.38 7.54
C SER A 14 -16.06 -1.91 6.13
N MET A 15 -16.95 -1.56 5.18
CA MET A 15 -16.74 -1.82 3.75
C MET A 15 -15.43 -1.22 3.22
N ALA A 16 -14.97 -0.12 3.82
CA ALA A 16 -13.65 0.44 3.55
C ALA A 16 -12.51 -0.52 3.90
N SER A 17 -12.65 -1.31 4.97
CA SER A 17 -11.67 -2.33 5.37
C SER A 17 -11.64 -3.48 4.38
N LEU A 18 -12.79 -3.95 3.90
CA LEU A 18 -12.86 -4.98 2.85
C LEU A 18 -12.27 -4.50 1.52
N ALA A 19 -12.64 -3.30 1.08
CA ALA A 19 -12.08 -2.69 -0.13
C ALA A 19 -10.56 -2.51 -0.03
N TRP A 20 -10.05 -2.12 1.14
CA TRP A 20 -8.61 -2.03 1.38
C TRP A 20 -7.92 -3.40 1.30
N LEU A 21 -8.51 -4.45 1.89
CA LEU A 21 -7.98 -5.82 1.81
C LEU A 21 -7.96 -6.34 0.37
N GLU A 22 -8.97 -6.03 -0.44
CA GLU A 22 -9.01 -6.38 -1.86
C GLU A 22 -7.91 -5.68 -2.66
N VAL A 23 -7.71 -4.37 -2.42
CA VAL A 23 -6.62 -3.60 -3.04
C VAL A 23 -5.25 -4.17 -2.66
N LEU A 24 -5.06 -4.48 -1.37
CA LEU A 24 -3.83 -5.10 -0.87
C LEU A 24 -3.60 -6.47 -1.52
N LEU A 25 -4.61 -7.34 -1.56
CA LEU A 25 -4.53 -8.64 -2.20
C LEU A 25 -4.17 -8.52 -3.69
N SER A 26 -4.80 -7.60 -4.41
CA SER A 26 -4.53 -7.35 -5.82
C SER A 26 -3.07 -6.91 -6.04
N ALA A 27 -2.57 -6.00 -5.20
CA ALA A 27 -1.18 -5.55 -5.25
C ALA A 27 -0.20 -6.70 -4.99
N LEU A 28 -0.47 -7.53 -3.98
CA LEU A 28 0.38 -8.66 -3.63
C LEU A 28 0.37 -9.77 -4.68
N ARG A 29 -0.78 -10.07 -5.30
CA ARG A 29 -0.87 -11.03 -6.40
C ARG A 29 -0.03 -10.60 -7.60
N SER A 30 -0.13 -9.32 -7.96
CA SER A 30 0.71 -8.73 -9.00
C SER A 30 2.19 -8.88 -8.64
N ALA A 31 2.57 -8.50 -7.41
CA ALA A 31 3.94 -8.62 -6.93
C ALA A 31 4.43 -10.08 -6.91
N ALA A 32 3.54 -11.04 -6.62
CA ALA A 32 3.79 -12.47 -6.62
C ALA A 32 3.81 -13.12 -8.02
N ASN A 33 3.48 -12.38 -9.09
CA ASN A 33 3.26 -12.92 -10.45
C ASN A 33 2.20 -14.05 -10.48
N LEU A 34 1.22 -13.99 -9.59
CA LEU A 34 0.14 -14.97 -9.55
C LEU A 34 -0.92 -14.57 -10.58
N PRO A 35 -1.36 -15.49 -11.45
CA PRO A 35 -2.42 -15.20 -12.42
C PRO A 35 -3.74 -14.89 -11.70
N ALA A 36 -4.62 -14.14 -12.36
CA ALA A 36 -6.02 -14.04 -11.95
C ALA A 36 -6.63 -15.45 -11.87
N GLY A 37 -7.32 -15.79 -10.78
CA GLY A 37 -7.80 -17.15 -10.57
C GLY A 37 -6.77 -18.14 -10.00
N ALA A 38 -5.61 -17.69 -9.50
CA ALA A 38 -4.67 -18.55 -8.79
C ALA A 38 -5.30 -19.26 -7.57
N PHE A 39 -6.40 -18.70 -7.03
CA PHE A 39 -7.15 -19.26 -5.91
C PHE A 39 -8.65 -19.38 -6.27
N PRO A 40 -9.03 -20.29 -7.18
CA PRO A 40 -10.36 -20.31 -7.79
C PRO A 40 -11.47 -20.67 -6.79
N ASP A 41 -11.16 -21.52 -5.80
CA ASP A 41 -12.11 -21.87 -4.74
C ASP A 41 -12.30 -20.73 -3.74
N PHE A 42 -11.27 -19.93 -3.48
CA PHE A 42 -11.35 -18.72 -2.67
C PHE A 42 -12.19 -17.65 -3.38
N GLU A 43 -11.90 -17.38 -4.65
CA GLU A 43 -12.61 -16.36 -5.42
C GLU A 43 -14.10 -16.68 -5.53
N ARG A 44 -14.44 -17.97 -5.68
CA ARG A 44 -15.83 -18.43 -5.67
C ARG A 44 -16.50 -18.18 -4.32
N ARG A 45 -15.83 -18.48 -3.19
CA ARG A 45 -16.36 -18.24 -1.84
C ARG A 45 -16.53 -16.74 -1.56
N LEU A 46 -15.54 -15.93 -1.93
CA LEU A 46 -15.58 -14.47 -1.78
C LEU A 46 -16.71 -13.86 -2.61
N GLN A 47 -16.83 -14.22 -3.89
CA GLN A 47 -17.91 -13.75 -4.76
C GLN A 47 -19.27 -14.16 -4.24
N GLN A 48 -19.43 -15.40 -3.75
CA GLN A 48 -20.69 -15.85 -3.15
C GLN A 48 -21.06 -15.03 -1.91
N ARG A 49 -20.11 -14.74 -1.03
CA ARG A 49 -20.32 -13.98 0.21
C ARG A 49 -20.58 -12.49 -0.06
N LEU A 50 -19.83 -11.89 -0.98
CA LEU A 50 -20.02 -10.48 -1.38
C LEU A 50 -21.33 -10.29 -2.13
N LEU A 51 -21.71 -11.18 -3.06
CA LEU A 51 -22.98 -11.09 -3.78
C LEU A 51 -24.19 -11.23 -2.85
N GLN A 52 -24.08 -12.04 -1.80
CA GLN A 52 -25.11 -12.15 -0.78
C GLN A 52 -25.21 -10.86 0.05
N SER A 53 -24.07 -10.37 0.56
CA SER A 53 -23.98 -9.13 1.33
C SER A 53 -24.49 -7.89 0.57
N TRP A 54 -24.12 -7.74 -0.70
CA TRP A 54 -24.48 -6.59 -1.53
C TRP A 54 -25.97 -6.53 -1.87
N ARG A 55 -26.66 -7.68 -1.92
CA ARG A 55 -28.11 -7.73 -2.13
C ARG A 55 -28.88 -7.27 -0.90
N ASP A 56 -28.30 -7.47 0.28
CA ASP A 56 -29.03 -7.31 1.52
C ASP A 56 -28.88 -5.89 2.11
N HIS A 57 -27.83 -5.10 1.77
CA HIS A 57 -27.49 -3.88 2.54
C HIS A 57 -26.91 -2.67 1.76
N PHE A 58 -27.36 -2.41 0.52
CA PHE A 58 -26.77 -1.39 -0.38
C PHE A 58 -26.89 0.11 0.06
N ARG A 59 -27.20 0.45 1.32
CA ARG A 59 -27.57 1.85 1.68
C ARG A 59 -27.01 2.49 2.95
N GLU A 60 -26.15 1.85 3.75
CA GLU A 60 -25.65 2.47 4.99
C GLU A 60 -24.12 2.45 5.13
N ASP A 61 -23.54 3.63 5.42
CA ASP A 61 -22.10 3.89 5.53
C ASP A 61 -21.45 3.31 6.81
N ALA A 62 -22.26 2.83 7.75
CA ALA A 62 -21.83 2.11 8.94
C ALA A 62 -22.72 0.88 9.10
N MET A 63 -22.43 -0.16 8.32
CA MET A 63 -23.11 -1.44 8.47
C MET A 63 -22.62 -2.15 9.72
N VAL A 64 -23.57 -2.67 10.47
CA VAL A 64 -23.31 -3.73 11.42
C VAL A 64 -23.00 -5.00 10.64
N VAL A 65 -21.81 -5.55 10.87
CA VAL A 65 -21.24 -6.51 9.93
C VAL A 65 -21.40 -7.92 10.49
N GLY A 66 -22.42 -8.62 9.97
CA GLY A 66 -22.72 -9.97 10.43
C GLY A 66 -21.62 -11.01 10.10
N PRO A 67 -21.74 -12.24 10.63
CA PRO A 67 -20.74 -13.32 10.50
C PRO A 67 -20.25 -13.62 9.08
N ALA A 68 -21.08 -13.33 8.06
CA ALA A 68 -20.72 -13.54 6.65
C ALA A 68 -19.54 -12.67 6.18
N HIS A 69 -19.47 -11.43 6.64
CA HIS A 69 -18.43 -10.48 6.25
C HIS A 69 -17.15 -10.67 7.05
N GLU A 70 -17.27 -11.03 8.33
CA GLU A 70 -16.13 -11.51 9.12
C GLU A 70 -15.50 -12.72 8.42
N GLY A 71 -16.34 -13.64 7.92
CA GLY A 71 -15.91 -14.74 7.05
C GLY A 71 -15.21 -14.25 5.78
N ALA A 72 -15.75 -13.25 5.08
CA ALA A 72 -15.13 -12.68 3.89
C ALA A 72 -13.77 -12.01 4.18
N ALA A 73 -13.67 -11.27 5.29
CA ALA A 73 -12.43 -10.66 5.74
C ALA A 73 -11.38 -11.72 6.08
N ARG A 74 -11.76 -12.81 6.78
CA ARG A 74 -10.86 -13.93 7.07
C ARG A 74 -10.40 -14.65 5.81
N ASP A 75 -11.29 -14.84 4.83
CA ASP A 75 -10.91 -15.39 3.55
C ASP A 75 -9.89 -14.48 2.84
N LEU A 76 -10.12 -13.16 2.84
CA LEU A 76 -9.21 -12.17 2.25
C LEU A 76 -7.84 -12.15 2.95
N ILE A 77 -7.82 -12.18 4.29
CA ILE A 77 -6.59 -12.32 5.08
C ILE A 77 -5.85 -13.59 4.67
N GLY A 78 -6.53 -14.72 4.57
CA GLY A 78 -5.91 -15.97 4.12
C GLY A 78 -5.31 -15.87 2.71
N ALA A 79 -6.01 -15.23 1.77
CA ALA A 79 -5.49 -15.03 0.42
C ALA A 79 -4.28 -14.06 0.37
N ILE A 80 -4.27 -13.03 1.21
CA ILE A 80 -3.12 -12.12 1.39
C ILE A 80 -1.92 -12.91 1.89
N GLU A 81 -2.12 -13.76 2.90
CA GLU A 81 -1.07 -14.62 3.46
C GLU A 81 -0.53 -15.60 2.41
N GLU A 82 -1.37 -16.23 1.60
CA GLU A 82 -0.91 -17.08 0.49
C GLU A 82 -0.10 -16.30 -0.56
N ALA A 83 -0.47 -15.06 -0.87
CA ALA A 83 0.30 -14.22 -1.77
C ALA A 83 1.69 -13.86 -1.17
N VAL A 84 1.74 -13.53 0.12
CA VAL A 84 2.99 -13.32 0.87
C VAL A 84 3.86 -14.58 0.87
N HIS A 85 3.26 -15.76 1.06
CA HIS A 85 3.95 -17.04 0.97
C HIS A 85 4.56 -17.25 -0.42
N GLY A 86 3.81 -16.95 -1.49
CA GLY A 86 4.32 -16.99 -2.86
C GLY A 86 5.51 -16.06 -3.11
N ILE A 87 5.48 -14.85 -2.54
CA ILE A 87 6.60 -13.91 -2.58
C ILE A 87 7.81 -14.46 -1.83
N ALA A 88 7.61 -14.97 -0.60
CA ALA A 88 8.68 -15.58 0.20
C ALA A 88 9.37 -16.73 -0.55
N GLY A 89 8.59 -17.64 -1.13
CA GLY A 89 9.11 -18.76 -1.92
C GLY A 89 9.93 -18.31 -3.12
N ARG A 90 9.49 -17.26 -3.83
CA ARG A 90 10.27 -16.65 -4.93
C ARG A 90 11.60 -16.04 -4.47
N LEU A 91 11.65 -15.56 -3.24
CA LEU A 91 12.85 -15.01 -2.63
C LEU A 91 13.70 -16.09 -1.93
N ASN A 92 13.40 -17.38 -2.17
CA ASN A 92 14.06 -18.54 -1.59
C ASN A 92 14.07 -18.49 -0.05
N ASN A 93 12.93 -18.10 0.53
CA ASN A 93 12.73 -18.02 1.96
C ASN A 93 11.46 -18.80 2.37
N GLU A 94 11.54 -19.59 3.43
CA GLU A 94 10.39 -20.32 3.94
C GLU A 94 9.62 -19.44 4.94
N TRP A 95 8.45 -18.98 4.54
CA TRP A 95 7.50 -18.35 5.47
C TRP A 95 6.26 -19.22 5.63
N ARG A 96 5.77 -19.39 6.85
CA ARG A 96 4.54 -20.12 7.14
C ARG A 96 3.63 -19.28 8.02
N ARG A 97 2.34 -19.31 7.68
CA ARG A 97 1.27 -18.65 8.44
C ARG A 97 1.37 -18.97 9.94
N GLY A 98 1.31 -17.93 10.77
CA GLY A 98 1.20 -18.04 12.23
C GLY A 98 2.44 -18.57 12.94
N ARG A 99 3.52 -18.86 12.22
CA ARG A 99 4.81 -19.23 12.82
C ARG A 99 5.64 -17.95 12.94
N VAL A 100 5.59 -17.33 14.11
CA VAL A 100 6.63 -16.37 14.50
C VAL A 100 7.90 -17.20 14.58
N ASP A 101 8.83 -16.98 13.66
CA ASP A 101 10.06 -17.76 13.62
C ASP A 101 10.91 -17.38 14.83
N THR A 102 10.70 -18.09 15.95
CA THR A 102 11.48 -17.92 17.18
C THR A 102 12.93 -18.37 16.99
N ASP A 103 13.20 -19.09 15.90
CA ASP A 103 14.50 -19.71 15.61
C ASP A 103 15.47 -18.72 14.92
N PHE A 104 14.97 -17.65 14.29
CA PHE A 104 15.80 -16.53 13.80
C PHE A 104 16.05 -15.48 14.89
N GLY A 105 16.75 -15.92 15.95
CA GLY A 105 17.53 -15.03 16.80
C GLY A 105 16.77 -14.31 17.91
N ALA A 106 16.47 -15.05 18.98
CA ALA A 106 16.16 -14.50 20.31
C ALA A 106 17.24 -13.54 20.87
N ASP A 107 18.40 -13.40 20.22
CA ASP A 107 19.51 -12.56 20.65
C ASP A 107 19.51 -11.13 20.08
N ARG A 108 18.54 -10.73 19.23
CA ARG A 108 18.44 -9.36 18.71
C ARG A 108 17.04 -8.74 18.83
N GLY A 109 16.35 -8.89 19.97
CA GLY A 109 15.09 -8.16 20.24
C GLY A 109 14.10 -8.16 19.07
N GLY A 110 13.96 -9.31 18.39
CA GLY A 110 13.54 -9.41 16.99
C GLY A 110 12.21 -8.72 16.69
N GLN A 111 12.23 -7.81 15.70
CA GLN A 111 11.02 -7.17 15.20
C GLN A 111 10.18 -8.21 14.44
N VAL A 112 8.94 -8.41 14.88
CA VAL A 112 7.97 -9.26 14.18
C VAL A 112 7.24 -8.39 13.16
N TRP A 113 7.46 -8.66 11.88
CA TRP A 113 6.79 -7.93 10.80
C TRP A 113 5.36 -8.43 10.56
N THR A 114 4.46 -7.50 10.29
CA THR A 114 3.08 -7.75 9.86
C THR A 114 2.77 -6.80 8.70
N ILE A 115 1.83 -7.16 7.81
CA ILE A 115 1.45 -6.29 6.69
C ILE A 115 0.29 -5.33 7.06
N GLY A 116 -0.17 -5.42 8.31
CA GLY A 116 -1.28 -4.65 8.86
C GLY A 116 -2.04 -5.47 9.90
N ALA A 117 -3.19 -4.94 10.32
CA ALA A 117 -4.14 -5.65 11.18
C ALA A 117 -5.56 -5.25 10.83
N VAL A 118 -6.50 -6.18 11.01
CA VAL A 118 -7.93 -5.94 10.87
C VAL A 118 -8.54 -5.89 12.26
N THR A 119 -9.34 -4.88 12.54
CA THR A 119 -10.10 -4.80 13.80
C THR A 119 -11.54 -5.15 13.52
N PHE A 120 -12.03 -6.14 14.25
CA PHE A 120 -13.42 -6.56 14.32
C PHE A 120 -14.02 -5.93 15.56
N SER A 121 -15.16 -5.24 15.44
CA SER A 121 -16.04 -5.08 16.60
C SER A 121 -16.63 -6.46 16.91
N CYS A 122 -16.85 -6.81 18.17
CA CYS A 122 -17.37 -8.12 18.56
C CYS A 122 -18.71 -7.99 19.28
N GLU A 123 -18.75 -7.09 20.27
CA GLU A 123 -19.90 -6.90 21.14
C GLU A 123 -19.98 -5.44 21.57
N GLN A 124 -21.20 -4.93 21.71
CA GLN A 124 -21.45 -3.59 22.24
C GLN A 124 -22.36 -3.68 23.47
N TYR A 125 -21.85 -3.27 24.62
CA TYR A 125 -22.57 -3.29 25.88
C TYR A 125 -23.06 -1.88 26.25
N PRO A 126 -24.38 -1.65 26.38
CA PRO A 126 -24.87 -0.37 26.87
C PRO A 126 -24.43 -0.15 28.32
N ILE A 127 -24.00 1.08 28.63
CA ILE A 127 -23.68 1.54 29.98
C ILE A 127 -24.48 2.82 30.29
N LEU A 128 -24.53 3.21 31.57
CA LEU A 128 -25.37 4.32 32.06
C LEU A 128 -25.22 5.65 31.28
N ARG A 129 -24.09 5.87 30.59
CA ARG A 129 -23.79 7.08 29.81
C ARG A 129 -23.19 6.80 28.42
N GLY A 130 -23.53 5.68 27.79
CA GLY A 130 -23.02 5.35 26.45
C GLY A 130 -22.97 3.85 26.22
N ALA A 131 -21.92 3.38 25.55
CA ALA A 131 -21.68 1.97 25.34
C ALA A 131 -20.19 1.63 25.44
N ILE A 132 -19.88 0.42 25.89
CA ILE A 132 -18.55 -0.20 25.78
C ILE A 132 -18.57 -1.06 24.52
N GLU A 133 -17.56 -0.88 23.67
CA GLU A 133 -17.38 -1.69 22.47
C GLU A 133 -16.18 -2.63 22.66
N LEU A 134 -16.43 -3.93 22.59
CA LEU A 134 -15.38 -4.94 22.58
C LEU A 134 -14.85 -5.06 21.15
N ARG A 135 -13.55 -4.84 20.98
CA ARG A 135 -12.88 -4.95 19.68
C ARG A 135 -11.81 -6.03 19.73
N LYS A 136 -11.76 -6.86 18.69
CA LYS A 136 -10.71 -7.84 18.45
C LYS A 136 -9.85 -7.39 17.27
N THR A 137 -8.57 -7.19 17.49
CA THR A 137 -7.62 -6.88 16.40
C THR A 137 -6.85 -8.15 16.03
N GLU A 138 -6.93 -8.55 14.76
CA GLU A 138 -6.20 -9.68 14.20
C GLU A 138 -5.11 -9.15 13.25
N PRO A 139 -3.81 -9.43 13.51
CA PRO A 139 -2.73 -9.05 12.61
C PRO A 139 -2.72 -9.91 11.34
N ILE A 140 -2.31 -9.32 10.22
CA ILE A 140 -2.26 -9.96 8.89
C ILE A 140 -0.82 -10.34 8.57
N ALA A 141 -0.60 -11.58 8.12
CA ALA A 141 0.72 -12.08 7.69
C ALA A 141 1.80 -11.85 8.75
N VAL A 142 1.60 -12.42 9.94
CA VAL A 142 2.54 -12.28 11.06
C VAL A 142 3.85 -13.01 10.77
N GLY A 143 4.96 -12.40 11.17
CA GLY A 143 6.29 -13.01 11.10
C GLY A 143 6.85 -13.04 9.70
N MET A 144 6.49 -12.08 8.85
CA MET A 144 7.07 -11.98 7.51
C MET A 144 8.60 -11.90 7.59
N PRO A 145 9.33 -12.64 6.73
CA PRO A 145 10.77 -12.51 6.64
C PRO A 145 11.14 -11.08 6.22
N GLU A 146 12.24 -10.56 6.76
CA GLU A 146 12.72 -9.20 6.45
C GLU A 146 12.92 -9.00 4.94
N VAL A 147 13.38 -10.04 4.22
CA VAL A 147 13.53 -10.01 2.75
C VAL A 147 12.20 -9.79 2.00
N VAL A 148 11.08 -10.27 2.55
CA VAL A 148 9.75 -10.06 1.98
C VAL A 148 9.29 -8.64 2.26
N VAL A 149 9.55 -8.12 3.47
CA VAL A 149 9.25 -6.72 3.82
C VAL A 149 10.04 -5.78 2.92
N GLU A 150 11.35 -6.01 2.78
CA GLU A 150 12.20 -5.28 1.85
C GLU A 150 11.59 -5.28 0.45
N PHE A 151 11.24 -6.45 -0.09
CA PHE A 151 10.61 -6.56 -1.41
C PHE A 151 9.34 -5.71 -1.54
N LEU A 152 8.47 -5.71 -0.53
CA LEU A 152 7.21 -4.97 -0.54
C LEU A 152 7.36 -3.45 -0.40
N VAL A 153 8.41 -2.99 0.29
CA VAL A 153 8.67 -1.55 0.48
C VAL A 153 9.65 -0.98 -0.54
N THR A 154 10.34 -1.84 -1.30
CA THR A 154 11.26 -1.42 -2.36
C THR A 154 10.53 -1.06 -3.64
N VAL A 155 11.09 -0.09 -4.38
CA VAL A 155 10.58 0.31 -5.69
C VAL A 155 10.66 -0.90 -6.63
N PRO A 156 9.54 -1.33 -7.27
CA PRO A 156 9.54 -2.47 -8.19
C PRO A 156 10.72 -2.48 -9.16
N GLY A 157 11.47 -3.59 -9.15
CA GLY A 157 12.65 -3.79 -10.00
C GLY A 157 13.98 -3.29 -9.42
N THR A 158 14.00 -2.69 -8.22
CA THR A 158 15.23 -2.33 -7.51
C THR A 158 15.11 -2.59 -6.01
N ARG A 159 16.23 -2.57 -5.26
CA ARG A 159 16.21 -2.55 -3.78
C ARG A 159 16.24 -1.13 -3.22
N ASP A 160 15.91 -0.17 -4.06
CA ASP A 160 16.05 1.25 -3.75
C ASP A 160 14.73 1.77 -3.14
N LYS A 161 14.83 2.85 -2.36
CA LYS A 161 13.70 3.45 -1.63
C LYS A 161 13.52 4.91 -2.02
N ILE A 162 12.39 5.50 -1.62
CA ILE A 162 12.11 6.93 -1.76
C ILE A 162 11.77 7.49 -0.38
N THR A 163 12.43 8.57 0.04
CA THR A 163 12.06 9.31 1.25
C THR A 163 11.52 10.68 0.87
N ARG A 164 10.46 11.13 1.55
CA ARG A 164 9.91 12.48 1.43
C ARG A 164 10.47 13.36 2.53
N GLU A 165 10.87 14.57 2.16
CA GLU A 165 11.28 15.60 3.11
C GLU A 165 10.52 16.90 2.89
N ASN A 166 10.52 17.75 3.90
CA ASN A 166 9.99 19.10 3.84
C ASN A 166 10.95 20.03 4.58
N HIS A 167 11.66 20.86 3.81
CA HIS A 167 12.49 21.93 4.35
C HIS A 167 11.68 23.21 4.26
N GLY A 168 11.31 23.83 5.37
CA GLY A 168 10.20 24.83 5.42
C GLY A 168 10.19 25.93 4.35
N HIS A 169 11.35 26.39 3.86
CA HIS A 169 11.44 27.40 2.79
C HIS A 169 11.51 26.82 1.37
N TRP A 170 11.81 25.52 1.23
CA TRP A 170 11.82 24.81 -0.05
C TRP A 170 10.53 24.03 -0.28
N GLY A 171 9.87 23.52 0.76
CA GLY A 171 8.68 22.67 0.63
C GLY A 171 8.99 21.19 0.42
N TYR A 172 7.97 20.42 0.07
CA TYR A 172 8.05 18.97 -0.11
C TYR A 172 8.90 18.58 -1.32
N HIS A 173 9.76 17.59 -1.14
CA HIS A 173 10.56 16.97 -2.19
C HIS A 173 10.97 15.56 -1.76
N TYR A 174 11.56 14.79 -2.68
CA TYR A 174 11.96 13.43 -2.41
C TYR A 174 13.43 13.18 -2.73
N HIS A 175 14.02 12.29 -1.96
CA HIS A 175 15.32 11.71 -2.25
C HIS A 175 15.16 10.24 -2.60
N TYR A 176 15.99 9.79 -3.53
CA TYR A 176 16.14 8.38 -3.87
C TYR A 176 17.24 7.77 -3.02
N LEU A 177 17.00 6.61 -2.41
CA LEU A 177 17.94 5.92 -1.52
C LEU A 177 18.28 4.55 -2.09
N ASP A 178 19.49 4.06 -1.84
CA ASP A 178 19.81 2.67 -2.11
C ASP A 178 19.33 1.75 -0.97
N SER A 179 19.55 0.44 -1.14
CA SER A 179 19.24 -0.58 -0.12
C SER A 179 19.90 -0.37 1.25
N LYS A 180 20.91 0.51 1.37
CA LYS A 180 21.62 0.82 2.61
C LYS A 180 21.21 2.17 3.19
N ASP A 181 20.07 2.70 2.75
CA ASP A 181 19.52 4.00 3.12
C ASP A 181 20.47 5.18 2.82
N ARG A 182 21.43 5.01 1.90
CA ARG A 182 22.28 6.12 1.45
C ARG A 182 21.49 6.97 0.47
N ARG A 183 21.51 8.29 0.67
CA ARG A 183 20.88 9.25 -0.25
C ARG A 183 21.63 9.28 -1.57
N SER A 184 20.91 9.47 -2.66
CA SER A 184 21.50 9.69 -3.97
C SER A 184 21.71 11.17 -4.28
N ASP A 185 22.45 11.44 -5.35
CA ASP A 185 22.60 12.76 -5.96
C ASP A 185 21.35 13.23 -6.74
N THR A 186 20.19 12.60 -6.53
CA THR A 186 18.94 12.88 -7.24
C THR A 186 17.90 13.43 -6.27
N LEU A 187 17.44 14.65 -6.55
CA LEU A 187 16.27 15.25 -5.91
C LEU A 187 15.09 15.17 -6.88
N LEU A 188 13.93 14.75 -6.36
CA LEU A 188 12.68 14.66 -7.10
C LEU A 188 11.68 15.65 -6.54
N THR A 189 10.91 16.33 -7.39
CA THR A 189 9.84 17.23 -6.96
C THR A 189 8.80 17.45 -8.05
N PHE A 190 7.56 17.78 -7.67
CA PHE A 190 6.51 18.09 -8.63
C PHE A 190 6.63 19.52 -9.16
N ASP A 191 6.36 19.70 -10.45
CA ASP A 191 6.23 21.03 -11.04
C ASP A 191 4.92 21.69 -10.56
N GLN A 192 5.06 22.76 -9.78
CA GLN A 192 3.93 23.54 -9.28
C GLN A 192 3.00 24.06 -10.39
N LYS A 193 3.54 24.27 -11.61
CA LYS A 193 2.75 24.76 -12.76
C LYS A 193 1.93 23.67 -13.44
N SER A 194 2.15 22.41 -13.10
CA SER A 194 1.38 21.27 -13.61
C SER A 194 0.00 21.11 -12.96
N SER A 195 -0.43 22.07 -12.13
CA SER A 195 -1.75 22.05 -11.46
C SER A 195 -2.94 21.99 -12.41
N ASN A 196 -2.77 22.45 -13.65
CA ASN A 196 -3.82 22.43 -14.66
C ASN A 196 -3.81 21.16 -15.52
N LEU A 197 -2.83 20.27 -15.30
CA LEU A 197 -2.74 18.99 -16.01
C LEU A 197 -3.51 17.92 -15.24
N VAL A 198 -4.12 16.99 -15.99
CA VAL A 198 -4.76 15.78 -15.42
C VAL A 198 -3.76 14.95 -14.61
N THR A 199 -2.48 14.99 -14.99
CA THR A 199 -1.40 14.31 -14.31
C THR A 199 -0.28 15.32 -14.04
N PRO A 200 0.06 15.59 -12.77
CA PRO A 200 1.13 16.53 -12.45
C PRO A 200 2.48 15.99 -12.91
N THR A 201 3.41 16.88 -13.21
CA THR A 201 4.73 16.50 -13.73
C THR A 201 5.69 16.32 -12.57
N LEU A 202 6.26 15.11 -12.42
CA LEU A 202 7.39 14.85 -11.55
C LEU A 202 8.69 15.15 -12.30
N CYS A 203 9.53 15.99 -11.70
CA CYS A 203 10.84 16.36 -12.21
C CYS A 203 11.95 15.81 -11.31
N TRP A 204 13.15 15.64 -11.89
CA TRP A 204 14.37 15.38 -11.15
C TRP A 204 15.43 16.41 -11.47
N GLU A 205 16.27 16.71 -10.48
CA GLU A 205 17.45 17.55 -10.64
C GLU A 205 18.63 16.90 -9.91
N ARG A 206 19.85 17.27 -10.34
CA ARG A 206 21.05 16.82 -9.66
C ARG A 206 21.21 17.62 -8.37
N HIS A 207 21.25 16.92 -7.25
CA HIS A 207 21.47 17.51 -5.94
C HIS A 207 22.92 17.29 -5.51
N ALA A 208 23.60 18.35 -5.12
CA ALA A 208 25.04 18.37 -4.84
C ALA A 208 25.39 17.94 -3.39
N GLU A 209 24.67 16.98 -2.82
CA GLU A 209 25.10 16.38 -1.55
C GLU A 209 26.40 15.59 -1.78
N ALA A 210 27.45 15.97 -1.05
CA ALA A 210 28.83 15.51 -1.27
C ALA A 210 29.04 13.99 -1.09
N ASP A 211 28.10 13.30 -0.44
CA ASP A 211 28.28 11.91 0.02
C ASP A 211 27.28 10.89 -0.60
N GLY A 212 26.51 11.30 -1.62
CA GLY A 212 25.49 10.44 -2.24
C GLY A 212 25.97 9.55 -3.40
N PHE A 213 25.28 8.42 -3.62
CA PHE A 213 25.52 7.59 -4.82
C PHE A 213 24.81 8.18 -6.06
N LYS A 214 25.32 7.87 -7.25
CA LYS A 214 24.76 8.39 -8.51
C LYS A 214 23.54 7.58 -8.95
N ALA A 215 22.32 8.04 -8.66
CA ALA A 215 21.11 7.33 -9.07
C ALA A 215 20.79 7.50 -10.56
N ARG A 216 21.33 8.55 -11.20
CA ARG A 216 21.25 8.80 -12.65
C ARG A 216 19.81 8.75 -13.17
N ALA A 217 18.90 9.53 -12.58
CA ALA A 217 17.48 9.50 -12.94
C ALA A 217 17.19 9.76 -14.43
N GLY A 218 18.04 10.54 -15.11
CA GLY A 218 17.99 10.70 -16.57
C GLY A 218 18.12 9.40 -17.37
N LYS A 219 18.77 8.37 -16.81
CA LYS A 219 18.96 7.05 -17.42
C LYS A 219 17.93 6.02 -16.99
N TRP A 220 16.98 6.37 -16.13
CA TRP A 220 15.93 5.44 -15.75
C TRP A 220 15.06 5.09 -16.97
N GLY A 221 14.77 3.81 -17.13
CA GLY A 221 13.79 3.33 -18.11
C GLY A 221 12.38 3.79 -17.76
N ARG A 222 11.46 3.60 -18.71
CA ARG A 222 10.05 3.99 -18.57
C ARG A 222 9.42 3.43 -17.30
N GLU A 223 9.56 2.13 -17.06
CA GLU A 223 8.97 1.41 -15.92
C GLU A 223 9.45 1.98 -14.58
N LYS A 224 10.76 2.24 -14.44
CA LYS A 224 11.32 2.82 -13.21
C LYS A 224 10.80 4.24 -12.97
N ARG A 225 10.66 5.05 -14.02
CA ARG A 225 10.13 6.42 -13.93
C ARG A 225 8.66 6.43 -13.51
N GLU A 226 7.86 5.56 -14.11
CA GLU A 226 6.44 5.39 -13.77
C GLU A 226 6.25 4.86 -12.35
N SER A 227 7.09 3.91 -11.94
CA SER A 227 7.09 3.39 -10.58
C SER A 227 7.43 4.47 -9.55
N VAL A 228 8.52 5.21 -9.75
CA VAL A 228 8.88 6.36 -8.88
C VAL A 228 7.74 7.38 -8.84
N PHE A 229 7.13 7.69 -9.98
CA PHE A 229 5.98 8.58 -10.05
C PHE A 229 4.80 8.07 -9.21
N SER A 230 4.43 6.78 -9.36
CA SER A 230 3.29 6.18 -8.64
C SER A 230 3.44 6.25 -7.12
N VAL A 231 4.67 6.15 -6.60
CA VAL A 231 4.96 6.27 -5.17
C VAL A 231 4.81 7.73 -4.69
N CYS A 232 5.24 8.71 -5.49
CA CYS A 232 5.17 10.13 -5.12
C CYS A 232 3.78 10.76 -5.36
N HIS A 233 3.04 10.31 -6.38
CA HIS A 233 1.82 10.96 -6.86
C HIS A 233 0.72 11.17 -5.79
N PRO A 234 0.44 10.23 -4.89
CA PRO A 234 -0.61 10.40 -3.87
C PRO A 234 -0.40 11.63 -2.95
N ASP A 235 0.84 12.08 -2.78
CA ASP A 235 1.15 13.25 -1.96
C ASP A 235 0.67 14.56 -2.59
N THR A 236 0.47 14.60 -3.90
CA THR A 236 -0.03 15.80 -4.60
C THR A 236 -1.45 16.16 -4.17
N SER A 237 -2.29 15.15 -3.91
CA SER A 237 -3.63 15.32 -3.36
C SER A 237 -3.61 15.67 -1.86
N ARG A 238 -2.62 15.15 -1.12
CA ARG A 238 -2.51 15.35 0.33
C ARG A 238 -2.01 16.74 0.71
N PHE A 239 -0.99 17.24 0.02
CA PHE A 239 -0.32 18.49 0.40
C PHE A 239 -0.60 19.65 -0.56
N GLY A 240 -1.13 19.39 -1.76
CA GLY A 240 -1.29 20.42 -2.79
C GLY A 240 0.04 20.81 -3.44
N LEU A 241 0.03 21.03 -4.76
CA LEU A 241 1.24 21.25 -5.55
C LEU A 241 2.03 22.51 -5.15
N SER A 242 1.37 23.55 -4.64
CA SER A 242 2.04 24.78 -4.18
C SER A 242 3.00 24.57 -3.00
N ASN A 243 2.86 23.47 -2.26
CA ASN A 243 3.70 23.14 -1.12
C ASN A 243 4.94 22.33 -1.48
N PHE A 244 5.13 21.96 -2.75
CA PHE A 244 6.32 21.25 -3.21
C PHE A 244 7.46 22.20 -3.55
N LYS A 245 8.69 21.72 -3.49
CA LYS A 245 9.85 22.45 -3.99
C LYS A 245 9.70 22.73 -5.47
N ARG A 246 9.92 23.99 -5.86
CA ARG A 246 9.99 24.35 -7.27
C ARG A 246 11.18 23.63 -7.94
N PRO A 247 10.96 22.92 -9.05
CA PRO A 247 12.07 22.36 -9.83
C PRO A 247 13.04 23.47 -10.26
N GLY A 248 14.34 23.17 -10.26
CA GLY A 248 15.38 24.02 -10.82
C GLY A 248 15.21 24.22 -12.33
N SER A 249 15.91 25.21 -12.88
CA SER A 249 15.85 25.52 -14.33
C SER A 249 16.41 24.40 -15.22
N ASP A 250 17.29 23.57 -14.67
CA ASP A 250 17.93 22.42 -15.32
C ASP A 250 17.27 21.08 -14.96
N ALA A 251 16.16 21.11 -14.22
CA ALA A 251 15.41 19.92 -13.87
C ALA A 251 14.84 19.25 -15.13
N GLN A 252 14.88 17.92 -15.15
CA GLN A 252 14.38 17.10 -16.24
C GLN A 252 13.12 16.36 -15.81
N ILE A 253 12.24 16.09 -16.76
CA ILE A 253 11.01 15.34 -16.50
C ILE A 253 11.34 13.89 -16.16
N VAL A 254 10.79 13.39 -15.05
CA VAL A 254 10.71 11.97 -14.71
C VAL A 254 9.49 11.36 -15.37
N TRP A 255 8.31 11.95 -15.11
CA TRP A 255 7.01 11.49 -15.59
C TRP A 255 5.97 12.62 -15.53
N PRO A 256 4.95 12.66 -16.42
CA PRO A 256 4.82 11.84 -17.62
C PRO A 256 5.87 12.23 -18.66
N LEU A 257 6.50 11.25 -19.30
CA LEU A 257 7.28 11.53 -20.50
C LEU A 257 6.28 11.92 -21.59
N ALA A 258 6.39 13.13 -22.14
CA ALA A 258 5.54 13.54 -23.26
C ALA A 258 5.57 12.42 -24.31
N ILE A 259 4.40 11.86 -24.64
CA ILE A 259 4.27 10.97 -25.78
C ILE A 259 4.77 11.81 -26.95
N ALA A 260 5.86 11.38 -27.59
CA ALA A 260 6.31 12.02 -28.82
C ALA A 260 5.11 12.04 -29.76
N VAL A 261 4.53 13.23 -29.97
CA VAL A 261 3.54 13.43 -31.03
C VAL A 261 4.29 13.08 -32.31
N PRO A 262 3.90 12.03 -33.06
CA PRO A 262 4.58 11.73 -34.31
C PRO A 262 4.51 12.98 -35.21
N PRO A 263 5.59 13.34 -35.91
CA PRO A 263 5.57 14.50 -36.79
C PRO A 263 4.43 14.37 -37.78
N LYS A 264 3.68 15.45 -37.96
CA LYS A 264 2.60 15.54 -38.94
C LYS A 264 3.21 15.22 -40.32
N PRO A 265 2.65 14.31 -41.13
CA PRO A 265 3.15 14.11 -42.49
C PRO A 265 3.08 15.46 -43.21
N GLU A 266 4.20 15.88 -43.80
CA GLU A 266 4.26 17.09 -44.62
C GLU A 266 3.31 16.94 -45.82
N PRO A 267 2.63 18.03 -46.23
CA PRO A 267 1.69 18.02 -47.35
C PRO A 267 2.37 17.75 -48.70
#